data_AF-A0A2H6EQY4-F1
#
_entry.id   AF-A0A2H6EQY4-F1
#
_cell.length_a   1.000
_cell.length_b   1.000
_cell.length_c   1.000
_cell.angle_alpha   90.00
_cell.angle_beta   90.00
_cell.angle_gamma   90.00
#
_symmetry.space_group_name_H-M   'P 1'
#
loop_
_entity.id
_entity.type
_entity.pdbx_description
1 polymer ?
#
loop_
_entity_poly.entity_id
_entity_poly.type
_entity_poly.pdbx_seq_one_letter_code
_entity_poly.pdbx_strand_id
1 'polypeptide(L)'
;MKIVNRILVVLLTFLSVASAASTKNVNKNFVTESDSLSLMAEVSLFFEAYKNKQYDDWTIEQGFKVISMKPDAYPELHIYRKLEKVIWAAHDDSTTSEEMKKNLADSVLILYNKAIKYDTAYVGNYLVHKGYVLETWLKAPPDSSIAAYEKGFATGQKINSKSYYMDRLGQLYANNATDENSYKIKALEIYSKLSEDEPENPRWTERMASLAEDEDQLIDIMHKSWLMNKDNKEKAWRYASTCIKYRAWDKAIEPLEFLTEKEPNVINYWKELSRAYEKSDKVDKAISAYKKLINLEPNNRDNYVNLALLYKKIDQLAVARSYLHKALKISPDWDYPVYIEGTLYEQAARDCGFKFEDKVVYQLAVDTYRKAQHMGGNYSETAAERVNALKNSVPTKEDYFFRHYKNNDKIKIGGKCYGWINKTITVRY
;
A
#
# COMPACT_ATOMS: atom_id res chain seq x y z
N MET A 1 18.14 -63.46 -8.57
CA MET A 1 18.41 -64.69 -9.35
C MET A 1 18.25 -64.31 -10.81
N LYS A 2 19.33 -64.11 -11.57
CA LYS A 2 20.00 -65.13 -12.43
C LYS A 2 19.00 -65.72 -13.45
N ILE A 3 19.19 -65.86 -14.76
CA ILE A 3 20.34 -65.94 -15.70
C ILE A 3 19.61 -66.14 -17.07
N VAL A 4 19.85 -65.36 -18.14
CA VAL A 4 20.85 -65.57 -19.20
C VAL A 4 20.48 -66.64 -20.27
N ASN A 5 20.65 -66.25 -21.56
CA ASN A 5 21.01 -67.06 -22.76
C ASN A 5 19.96 -68.02 -23.40
N ARG A 6 19.96 -68.38 -24.70
CA ARG A 6 20.72 -68.04 -25.94
C ARG A 6 20.10 -68.84 -27.12
N ILE A 7 20.12 -68.23 -28.32
CA ILE A 7 20.62 -68.73 -29.65
C ILE A 7 20.05 -70.01 -30.30
N LEU A 8 19.59 -69.87 -31.57
CA LEU A 8 20.02 -70.60 -32.79
C LEU A 8 19.42 -69.84 -34.01
N VAL A 9 20.14 -69.11 -34.88
CA VAL A 9 21.09 -69.46 -35.98
C VAL A 9 20.59 -70.51 -36.97
N VAL A 10 20.22 -70.06 -38.18
CA VAL A 10 20.59 -70.69 -39.44
C VAL A 10 20.99 -69.61 -40.46
N LEU A 11 22.25 -69.70 -40.88
CA LEU A 11 22.87 -69.01 -42.01
C LEU A 11 22.38 -69.61 -43.33
N LEU A 12 22.18 -68.78 -44.35
CA LEU A 12 22.50 -69.13 -45.73
C LEU A 12 22.94 -67.86 -46.47
N THR A 13 24.25 -67.81 -46.70
CA THR A 13 24.97 -66.84 -47.53
C THR A 13 24.78 -67.16 -49.01
N PHE A 14 24.58 -66.14 -49.85
CA PHE A 14 25.35 -65.98 -51.10
C PHE A 14 25.37 -64.51 -51.53
N LEU A 15 26.59 -63.99 -51.75
CA LEU A 15 26.87 -62.68 -52.34
C LEU A 15 26.44 -62.64 -53.82
N SER A 16 25.90 -61.50 -54.25
CA SER A 16 26.38 -60.82 -55.46
C SER A 16 26.06 -59.32 -55.39
N VAL A 17 26.91 -58.53 -56.04
CA VAL A 17 27.16 -57.10 -55.87
C VAL A 17 26.41 -56.26 -56.92
N ALA A 18 25.99 -55.05 -56.51
CA ALA A 18 25.58 -53.87 -57.32
C ALA A 18 24.28 -54.04 -58.15
N SER A 19 23.36 -53.07 -58.20
CA SER A 19 23.49 -51.61 -58.24
C SER A 19 22.16 -50.94 -57.89
N ALA A 20 22.24 -49.63 -57.66
CA ALA A 20 21.23 -48.72 -57.14
C ALA A 20 19.79 -48.86 -57.68
N ALA A 21 18.81 -48.81 -56.77
CA ALA A 21 17.53 -48.15 -57.01
C ALA A 21 16.87 -47.76 -55.68
N SER A 22 16.45 -46.51 -55.59
CA SER A 22 15.89 -45.85 -54.42
C SER A 22 14.47 -46.31 -54.08
N THR A 23 14.19 -46.50 -52.79
CA THR A 23 12.84 -46.29 -52.23
C THR A 23 12.97 -45.62 -50.86
N LYS A 24 13.25 -44.30 -50.88
CA LYS A 24 12.86 -43.42 -49.77
C LYS A 24 11.38 -43.11 -49.96
N ASN A 25 10.53 -43.71 -49.13
CA ASN A 25 9.16 -43.25 -48.95
C ASN A 25 9.22 -41.92 -48.17
N VAL A 26 9.33 -40.81 -48.91
CA VAL A 26 9.17 -39.46 -48.36
C VAL A 26 7.72 -39.08 -48.55
N ASN A 27 6.93 -39.20 -47.48
CA ASN A 27 5.66 -38.50 -47.39
C ASN A 27 5.99 -37.01 -47.18
N LYS A 28 6.27 -36.31 -48.29
CA LYS A 28 6.35 -34.85 -48.34
C LYS A 28 4.94 -34.37 -48.67
N ASN A 29 4.30 -33.71 -47.70
CA ASN A 29 3.14 -32.87 -47.95
C ASN A 29 3.56 -31.78 -48.95
N PHE A 30 3.24 -31.99 -50.22
CA PHE A 30 3.27 -30.93 -51.23
C PHE A 30 2.07 -30.02 -50.94
N VAL A 31 2.32 -28.88 -50.27
CA VAL A 31 1.46 -27.71 -50.44
C VAL A 31 1.60 -27.33 -51.91
N THR A 32 0.50 -27.32 -52.67
CA THR A 32 0.57 -27.03 -54.10
C THR A 32 1.03 -25.59 -54.32
N GLU A 33 1.85 -25.35 -55.34
CA GLU A 33 2.40 -24.02 -55.65
C GLU A 33 1.26 -22.99 -55.88
N SER A 34 0.10 -23.44 -56.39
CA SER A 34 -1.13 -22.64 -56.53
C SER A 34 -1.74 -22.19 -55.19
N ASP A 35 -1.68 -23.02 -54.15
CA ASP A 35 -2.18 -22.66 -52.82
C ASP A 35 -1.28 -21.62 -52.15
N SER A 36 0.02 -21.68 -52.43
CA SER A 36 0.99 -20.70 -51.92
C SER A 36 0.89 -19.34 -52.61
N LEU A 37 0.68 -19.32 -53.94
CA LEU A 37 0.47 -18.09 -54.72
C LEU A 37 -0.85 -17.41 -54.37
N SER A 38 -1.93 -18.17 -54.18
CA SER A 38 -3.21 -17.62 -53.73
C SER A 38 -3.11 -17.01 -52.34
N LEU A 39 -2.45 -17.67 -51.38
CA LEU A 39 -2.25 -17.13 -50.04
C LEU A 39 -1.48 -15.80 -50.06
N MET A 40 -0.40 -15.70 -50.86
CA MET A 40 0.38 -14.47 -50.96
C MET A 40 -0.41 -13.32 -51.58
N ALA A 41 -1.31 -13.60 -52.52
CA ALA A 41 -2.23 -12.61 -53.07
C ALA A 41 -3.20 -12.10 -52.00
N GLU A 42 -3.84 -12.99 -51.23
CA GLU A 42 -4.75 -12.59 -50.15
C GLU A 42 -4.05 -11.79 -49.04
N VAL A 43 -2.83 -12.19 -48.67
CA VAL A 43 -1.98 -11.42 -47.75
C VAL A 43 -1.72 -10.03 -48.33
N SER A 44 -1.31 -9.93 -49.59
CA SER A 44 -1.02 -8.63 -50.21
C SER A 44 -2.26 -7.72 -50.23
N LEU A 45 -3.43 -8.25 -50.57
CA LEU A 45 -4.70 -7.49 -50.59
C LEU A 45 -5.05 -6.92 -49.21
N PHE A 46 -5.03 -7.76 -48.17
CA PHE A 46 -5.33 -7.31 -46.81
C PHE A 46 -4.34 -6.23 -46.34
N PHE A 47 -3.04 -6.44 -46.56
CA PHE A 47 -2.02 -5.52 -46.05
C PHE A 47 -1.99 -4.19 -46.80
N GLU A 48 -2.27 -4.15 -48.10
CA GLU A 48 -2.42 -2.89 -48.84
C GLU A 48 -3.66 -2.11 -48.39
N ALA A 49 -4.80 -2.77 -48.19
CA ALA A 49 -6.00 -2.12 -47.67
C ALA A 49 -5.80 -1.58 -46.25
N TYR A 50 -5.16 -2.39 -45.38
CA TYR A 50 -4.77 -1.96 -44.04
C TYR A 50 -3.86 -0.72 -44.06
N LYS A 51 -2.84 -0.71 -44.94
CA LYS A 51 -1.90 0.40 -45.11
C LYS A 51 -2.62 1.67 -45.59
N ASN A 52 -3.60 1.51 -46.47
CA ASN A 52 -4.43 2.61 -46.99
C ASN A 52 -5.54 3.04 -46.02
N LYS A 53 -5.61 2.46 -44.81
CA LYS A 53 -6.65 2.72 -43.79
C LYS A 53 -8.07 2.46 -44.31
N GLN A 54 -8.21 1.57 -45.27
CA GLN A 54 -9.50 1.08 -45.71
C GLN A 54 -9.99 0.09 -44.65
N TYR A 55 -10.88 0.55 -43.76
CA TYR A 55 -11.37 -0.24 -42.63
C TYR A 55 -12.85 -0.56 -42.81
N ASP A 56 -13.14 -1.31 -43.88
CA ASP A 56 -14.47 -1.73 -44.28
C ASP A 56 -14.65 -3.25 -44.15
N ASP A 57 -15.88 -3.71 -44.38
CA ASP A 57 -16.24 -5.13 -44.32
C ASP A 57 -15.39 -5.99 -45.27
N TRP A 58 -15.08 -5.48 -46.47
CA TRP A 58 -14.23 -6.18 -47.44
C TRP A 58 -12.84 -6.45 -46.87
N THR A 59 -12.22 -5.47 -46.20
CA THR A 59 -10.91 -5.63 -45.58
C THR A 59 -10.95 -6.63 -44.43
N ILE A 60 -12.04 -6.64 -43.66
CA ILE A 60 -12.26 -7.61 -42.59
C ILE A 60 -12.37 -9.03 -43.17
N GLU A 61 -13.13 -9.22 -44.25
CA GLU A 61 -13.26 -10.49 -44.98
C GLU A 61 -11.90 -10.99 -45.49
N GLN A 62 -11.09 -10.11 -46.10
CA GLN A 62 -9.75 -10.51 -46.56
C GLN A 62 -8.86 -10.97 -45.41
N GLY A 63 -8.89 -10.27 -44.27
CA GLY A 63 -8.14 -10.67 -43.08
C GLY A 63 -8.55 -12.06 -42.57
N PHE A 64 -9.85 -12.34 -42.51
CA PHE A 64 -10.35 -13.67 -42.12
C PHE A 64 -10.00 -14.74 -43.15
N LYS A 65 -10.00 -14.41 -44.44
CA LYS A 65 -9.61 -15.34 -45.51
C LYS A 65 -8.17 -15.78 -45.35
N VAL A 66 -7.23 -14.86 -45.13
CA VAL A 66 -5.83 -15.18 -44.84
C VAL A 66 -5.71 -16.09 -43.61
N ILE A 67 -6.37 -15.74 -42.50
CA ILE A 67 -6.38 -16.54 -41.27
C ILE A 67 -6.99 -17.94 -41.49
N SER A 68 -7.99 -18.06 -42.36
CA SER A 68 -8.65 -19.34 -42.65
C SER A 68 -7.79 -20.27 -43.51
N MET A 69 -7.03 -19.71 -44.46
CA MET A 69 -6.16 -20.46 -45.35
C MET A 69 -4.94 -21.01 -44.60
N LYS A 70 -4.28 -20.16 -43.81
CA LYS A 70 -3.11 -20.59 -43.04
C LYS A 70 -2.91 -19.71 -41.78
N PRO A 71 -3.50 -20.10 -40.64
CA PRO A 71 -3.54 -19.27 -39.43
C PRO A 71 -2.17 -19.05 -38.76
N ASP A 72 -1.22 -19.94 -39.01
CA ASP A 72 0.15 -19.88 -38.50
C ASP A 72 1.15 -19.36 -39.55
N ALA A 73 0.67 -19.00 -40.75
CA ALA A 73 1.52 -18.36 -41.74
C ALA A 73 1.78 -16.92 -41.34
N TYR A 74 3.06 -16.61 -41.21
CA TYR A 74 3.59 -15.27 -40.98
C TYR A 74 3.28 -14.65 -39.60
N PRO A 75 3.72 -15.28 -38.49
CA PRO A 75 3.62 -14.67 -37.15
C PRO A 75 4.24 -13.26 -37.08
N GLU A 76 5.30 -13.01 -37.87
CA GLU A 76 6.00 -11.73 -37.99
C GLU A 76 5.16 -10.62 -38.63
N LEU A 77 4.15 -10.97 -39.43
CA LEU A 77 3.27 -9.99 -40.06
C LEU A 77 2.16 -9.50 -39.10
N HIS A 78 1.98 -10.18 -37.97
CA HIS A 78 1.04 -9.79 -36.91
C HIS A 78 -0.40 -9.57 -37.41
N ILE A 79 -0.87 -10.42 -38.33
CA ILE A 79 -2.16 -10.27 -38.99
C ILE A 79 -3.33 -10.15 -38.01
N TYR A 80 -3.36 -10.98 -36.96
CA TYR A 80 -4.40 -10.93 -35.93
C TYR A 80 -4.51 -9.55 -35.27
N ARG A 81 -3.37 -8.93 -34.93
CA ARG A 81 -3.31 -7.58 -34.31
C ARG A 81 -3.72 -6.49 -35.29
N LYS A 82 -3.44 -6.67 -36.59
CA LYS A 82 -3.83 -5.71 -37.63
C LYS A 82 -5.32 -5.80 -37.91
N LEU A 83 -5.86 -7.02 -38.07
CA LEU A 83 -7.27 -7.25 -38.31
C LEU A 83 -8.11 -6.79 -37.11
N GLU A 84 -7.65 -7.00 -35.88
CA GLU A 84 -8.27 -6.42 -34.69
C GLU A 84 -8.40 -4.89 -34.84
N LYS A 85 -7.32 -4.18 -35.22
CA LYS A 85 -7.38 -2.73 -35.43
C LYS A 85 -8.37 -2.32 -36.52
N VAL A 86 -8.48 -3.09 -37.60
CA VAL A 86 -9.47 -2.84 -38.66
C VAL A 86 -10.87 -2.93 -38.08
N ILE A 87 -11.19 -4.02 -37.37
CA ILE A 87 -12.53 -4.24 -36.80
C ILE A 87 -12.87 -3.16 -35.77
N TRP A 88 -11.94 -2.78 -34.90
CA TRP A 88 -12.15 -1.72 -33.92
C TRP A 88 -12.39 -0.36 -34.59
N ALA A 89 -11.61 -0.03 -35.62
CA ALA A 89 -11.80 1.22 -36.33
C ALA A 89 -13.14 1.27 -37.09
N ALA A 90 -13.57 0.14 -37.68
CA ALA A 90 -14.88 0.01 -38.29
C ALA A 90 -16.02 0.14 -37.25
N HIS A 91 -15.84 -0.43 -36.05
CA HIS A 91 -16.83 -0.34 -34.96
C HIS A 91 -16.99 1.11 -34.45
N ASP A 92 -15.88 1.82 -34.30
CA ASP A 92 -15.84 3.17 -33.74
C ASP A 92 -16.14 4.28 -34.77
N ASP A 93 -16.34 3.92 -36.05
CA ASP A 93 -16.74 4.87 -37.08
C ASP A 93 -18.15 5.41 -36.79
N SER A 94 -18.30 6.74 -36.89
CA SER A 94 -19.57 7.44 -36.61
C SER A 94 -20.73 7.06 -37.54
N THR A 95 -20.43 6.45 -38.68
CA THR A 95 -21.42 6.01 -39.68
C THR A 95 -21.88 4.56 -39.46
N THR A 96 -21.21 3.80 -38.59
CA THR A 96 -21.53 2.40 -38.33
C THR A 96 -22.81 2.28 -37.51
N SER A 97 -23.79 1.55 -38.05
CA SER A 97 -25.08 1.32 -37.38
C SER A 97 -24.93 0.40 -36.15
N GLU A 98 -25.88 0.44 -35.22
CA GLU A 98 -25.86 -0.43 -34.04
C GLU A 98 -25.92 -1.93 -34.38
N GLU A 99 -26.62 -2.30 -35.46
CA GLU A 99 -26.63 -3.68 -35.96
C GLU A 99 -25.25 -4.09 -36.49
N MET A 100 -24.59 -3.22 -37.26
CA MET A 100 -23.23 -3.46 -37.73
C MET A 100 -22.24 -3.57 -36.57
N LYS A 101 -22.35 -2.71 -35.54
CA LYS A 101 -21.52 -2.79 -34.34
C LYS A 101 -21.62 -4.15 -33.65
N LYS A 102 -22.83 -4.71 -33.56
CA LYS A 102 -23.03 -6.06 -33.01
C LYS A 102 -22.35 -7.14 -33.86
N ASN A 103 -22.48 -7.08 -35.18
CA ASN A 103 -21.82 -8.02 -36.09
C ASN A 103 -20.28 -7.92 -36.03
N LEU A 104 -19.75 -6.71 -35.86
CA LEU A 104 -18.32 -6.46 -35.66
C LEU A 104 -17.84 -6.99 -34.30
N ALA A 105 -18.65 -6.88 -33.25
CA ALA A 105 -18.36 -7.48 -31.96
C ALA A 105 -18.28 -9.02 -32.05
N ASP A 106 -19.23 -9.67 -32.73
CA ASP A 106 -19.17 -11.13 -32.95
C ASP A 106 -17.92 -11.52 -33.77
N SER A 107 -17.61 -10.75 -34.81
CA SER A 107 -16.42 -10.95 -35.64
C SER A 107 -15.13 -10.85 -34.83
N VAL A 108 -14.97 -9.83 -33.99
CA VAL A 108 -13.74 -9.67 -33.19
C VAL A 108 -13.61 -10.77 -32.12
N LEU A 109 -14.72 -11.27 -31.57
CA LEU A 109 -14.70 -12.40 -30.64
C LEU A 109 -14.26 -13.70 -31.34
N ILE A 110 -14.71 -13.94 -32.57
CA ILE A 110 -14.23 -15.05 -33.41
C ILE A 110 -12.73 -14.90 -33.67
N LEU A 111 -12.29 -13.67 -33.99
CA LEU A 111 -10.88 -13.37 -34.19
C LEU A 111 -10.06 -13.72 -32.95
N TYR A 112 -10.46 -13.29 -31.75
CA TYR A 112 -9.74 -13.59 -30.51
C TYR A 112 -9.65 -15.07 -30.21
N ASN A 113 -10.73 -15.84 -30.43
CA ASN A 113 -10.71 -17.28 -30.23
C ASN A 113 -9.67 -17.97 -31.13
N LYS A 114 -9.45 -17.48 -32.35
CA LYS A 114 -8.37 -17.96 -33.23
C LYS A 114 -7.01 -17.42 -32.78
N ALA A 115 -6.91 -16.12 -32.51
CA ALA A 115 -5.66 -15.44 -32.18
C ALA A 115 -4.98 -16.05 -30.94
N ILE A 116 -5.77 -16.44 -29.92
CA ILE A 116 -5.23 -17.06 -28.70
C ILE A 116 -4.51 -18.39 -28.98
N LYS A 117 -4.89 -19.10 -30.06
CA LYS A 117 -4.25 -20.36 -30.45
C LYS A 117 -2.95 -20.15 -31.25
N TYR A 118 -2.87 -19.09 -32.04
CA TYR A 118 -1.82 -18.92 -33.05
C TYR A 118 -0.87 -17.73 -32.80
N ASP A 119 -1.33 -16.61 -32.22
CA ASP A 119 -0.50 -15.48 -31.78
C ASP A 119 -0.30 -15.53 -30.25
N THR A 120 0.36 -16.59 -29.79
CA THR A 120 0.50 -16.93 -28.38
C THR A 120 1.26 -15.87 -27.55
N ALA A 121 2.08 -15.06 -28.20
CA ALA A 121 2.83 -13.97 -27.58
C ALA A 121 1.95 -12.78 -27.15
N TYR A 122 0.71 -12.70 -27.61
CA TYR A 122 -0.19 -11.54 -27.39
C TYR A 122 -1.53 -11.92 -26.74
N VAL A 123 -1.64 -13.16 -26.24
CA VAL A 123 -2.85 -13.74 -25.62
C VAL A 123 -3.42 -12.85 -24.51
N GLY A 124 -2.57 -12.30 -23.64
CA GLY A 124 -3.00 -11.44 -22.54
C GLY A 124 -3.78 -10.21 -23.03
N ASN A 125 -3.34 -9.59 -24.12
CA ASN A 125 -4.03 -8.43 -24.72
C ASN A 125 -5.37 -8.84 -25.33
N TYR A 126 -5.42 -9.93 -26.12
CA TYR A 126 -6.67 -10.40 -26.69
C TYR A 126 -7.72 -10.75 -25.64
N LEU A 127 -7.31 -11.31 -24.50
CA LEU A 127 -8.21 -11.66 -23.42
C LEU A 127 -8.77 -10.43 -22.69
N VAL A 128 -7.95 -9.41 -22.40
CA VAL A 128 -8.47 -8.17 -21.80
C VAL A 128 -9.32 -7.37 -22.79
N HIS A 129 -8.96 -7.36 -24.07
CA HIS A 129 -9.78 -6.76 -25.12
C HIS A 129 -11.09 -7.52 -25.31
N LYS A 130 -11.08 -8.85 -25.20
CA LYS A 130 -12.31 -9.68 -25.14
C LYS A 130 -13.18 -9.28 -23.96
N GLY A 131 -12.61 -9.08 -22.77
CA GLY A 131 -13.33 -8.56 -21.61
C GLY A 131 -13.99 -7.22 -21.89
N TYR A 132 -13.25 -6.30 -22.52
CA TYR A 132 -13.75 -4.99 -22.91
C TYR A 132 -14.89 -5.06 -23.93
N VAL A 133 -14.77 -5.88 -24.96
CA VAL A 133 -15.82 -6.05 -26.00
C VAL A 133 -17.09 -6.63 -25.38
N LEU A 134 -16.95 -7.65 -24.52
CA LEU A 134 -18.08 -8.23 -23.79
C LEU A 134 -18.76 -7.18 -22.90
N GLU A 135 -17.98 -6.41 -22.15
CA GLU A 135 -18.45 -5.38 -21.23
C GLU A 135 -19.14 -4.22 -21.96
N THR A 136 -18.50 -3.65 -22.97
CA THR A 136 -18.86 -2.34 -23.52
C THR A 136 -19.67 -2.41 -24.80
N TRP A 137 -19.29 -3.27 -25.73
CA TRP A 137 -19.96 -3.39 -27.03
C TRP A 137 -21.21 -4.25 -26.90
N LEU A 138 -21.09 -5.38 -26.21
CA LEU A 138 -22.18 -6.35 -26.09
C LEU A 138 -23.02 -6.21 -24.82
N LYS A 139 -22.55 -5.45 -23.82
CA LYS A 139 -23.21 -5.33 -22.50
C LYS A 139 -23.54 -6.70 -21.90
N ALA A 140 -22.63 -7.65 -22.07
CA ALA A 140 -22.76 -9.02 -21.60
C ALA A 140 -22.84 -9.06 -20.05
N PRO A 141 -23.36 -10.16 -19.47
CA PRO A 141 -23.36 -10.34 -18.03
C PRO A 141 -21.95 -10.14 -17.43
N PRO A 142 -21.82 -9.43 -16.29
CA PRO A 142 -20.53 -9.05 -15.70
C PRO A 142 -19.53 -10.21 -15.55
N ASP A 143 -20.00 -11.39 -15.15
CA ASP A 143 -19.17 -12.57 -14.93
C ASP A 143 -18.41 -13.00 -16.20
N SER A 144 -19.01 -12.82 -17.38
CA SER A 144 -18.35 -13.17 -18.65
C SER A 144 -17.18 -12.24 -18.94
N SER A 145 -17.37 -10.94 -18.70
CA SER A 145 -16.35 -9.91 -18.89
C SER A 145 -15.24 -10.04 -17.84
N ILE A 146 -15.61 -10.23 -16.57
CA ILE A 146 -14.68 -10.47 -15.45
C ILE A 146 -13.80 -11.69 -15.76
N ALA A 147 -14.39 -12.81 -16.16
CA ALA A 147 -13.63 -14.03 -16.48
C ALA A 147 -12.63 -13.84 -17.63
N ALA A 148 -12.95 -13.00 -18.63
CA ALA A 148 -12.04 -12.69 -19.71
C ALA A 148 -10.86 -11.80 -19.24
N TYR A 149 -11.14 -10.76 -18.46
CA TYR A 149 -10.11 -9.91 -17.86
C TYR A 149 -9.19 -10.70 -16.92
N GLU A 150 -9.75 -11.49 -15.99
CA GLU A 150 -8.99 -12.35 -15.07
C GLU A 150 -8.06 -13.28 -15.83
N LYS A 151 -8.56 -13.96 -16.87
CA LYS A 151 -7.73 -14.82 -17.74
C LYS A 151 -6.62 -14.03 -18.43
N GLY A 152 -6.90 -12.82 -18.91
CA GLY A 152 -5.92 -11.96 -19.54
C GLY A 152 -4.77 -11.59 -18.61
N PHE A 153 -5.08 -11.11 -17.40
CA PHE A 153 -4.06 -10.75 -16.41
C PHE A 153 -3.31 -11.96 -15.86
N ALA A 154 -3.97 -13.12 -15.71
CA ALA A 154 -3.34 -14.35 -15.25
C ALA A 154 -2.26 -14.89 -16.20
N THR A 155 -2.22 -14.45 -17.46
CA THR A 155 -1.15 -14.85 -18.40
C THR A 155 0.24 -14.33 -17.99
N GLY A 156 0.31 -13.27 -17.18
CA GLY A 156 1.57 -12.59 -16.85
C GLY A 156 2.23 -11.87 -18.04
N GLN A 157 1.58 -11.83 -19.21
CA GLN A 157 2.11 -11.17 -20.40
C GLN A 157 2.04 -9.65 -20.28
N LYS A 158 2.89 -8.95 -21.03
CA LYS A 158 2.81 -7.50 -21.18
C LYS A 158 1.48 -7.13 -21.84
N ILE A 159 0.67 -6.36 -21.13
CA ILE A 159 -0.61 -5.83 -21.62
C ILE A 159 -0.44 -4.33 -21.91
N ASN A 160 -0.82 -3.93 -23.11
CA ASN A 160 -0.87 -2.52 -23.49
C ASN A 160 -1.99 -1.82 -22.73
N SER A 161 -1.72 -0.61 -22.22
CA SER A 161 -2.68 0.12 -21.39
C SER A 161 -3.16 -0.70 -20.17
N LYS A 162 -2.26 -1.46 -19.54
CA LYS A 162 -2.58 -2.36 -18.42
C LYS A 162 -3.43 -1.69 -17.34
N SER A 163 -3.03 -0.50 -16.89
CA SER A 163 -3.74 0.25 -15.85
C SER A 163 -5.18 0.60 -16.23
N TYR A 164 -5.43 0.90 -17.51
CA TYR A 164 -6.77 1.16 -18.02
C TYR A 164 -7.66 -0.08 -17.89
N TYR A 165 -7.21 -1.25 -18.37
CA TYR A 165 -8.01 -2.47 -18.28
C TYR A 165 -8.12 -3.00 -16.84
N MET A 166 -7.12 -2.73 -15.99
CA MET A 166 -7.22 -3.02 -14.55
C MET A 166 -8.30 -2.15 -13.88
N ASP A 167 -8.37 -0.84 -14.19
CA ASP A 167 -9.46 0.02 -13.70
C ASP A 167 -10.84 -0.44 -14.19
N ARG A 168 -10.95 -0.97 -15.42
CA ARG A 168 -12.21 -1.59 -15.90
C ARG A 168 -12.61 -2.80 -15.06
N LEU A 169 -11.68 -3.73 -14.82
CA LEU A 169 -11.93 -4.90 -13.98
C LEU A 169 -12.25 -4.49 -12.53
N GLY A 170 -11.53 -3.53 -11.98
CA GLY A 170 -11.79 -2.98 -10.65
C GLY A 170 -13.20 -2.40 -10.51
N GLN A 171 -13.66 -1.67 -11.52
CA GLN A 171 -15.03 -1.13 -11.56
C GLN A 171 -16.08 -2.23 -11.70
N LEU A 172 -15.83 -3.25 -12.53
CA LEU A 172 -16.72 -4.41 -12.63
C LEU A 172 -16.88 -5.11 -11.29
N TYR A 173 -15.79 -5.32 -10.53
CA TYR A 173 -15.90 -5.85 -9.17
C TYR A 173 -16.66 -4.91 -8.24
N ALA A 174 -16.29 -3.63 -8.19
CA ALA A 174 -16.93 -2.66 -7.29
C ALA A 174 -18.45 -2.54 -7.53
N ASN A 175 -18.86 -2.45 -8.79
CA ASN A 175 -20.27 -2.26 -9.17
C ASN A 175 -21.13 -3.52 -9.01
N ASN A 176 -20.52 -4.70 -8.93
CA ASN A 176 -21.22 -5.99 -8.79
C ASN A 176 -20.91 -6.66 -7.44
N ALA A 177 -20.39 -5.91 -6.48
CA ALA A 177 -20.13 -6.43 -5.16
C ALA A 177 -21.42 -6.68 -4.38
N THR A 178 -21.47 -7.82 -3.72
CA THR A 178 -22.54 -8.19 -2.79
C THR A 178 -21.91 -8.62 -1.46
N ASP A 179 -22.70 -8.73 -0.40
CA ASP A 179 -22.21 -9.21 0.89
C ASP A 179 -21.75 -10.67 0.85
N GLU A 180 -22.19 -11.43 -0.15
CA GLU A 180 -21.86 -12.84 -0.34
C GLU A 180 -20.55 -13.05 -1.11
N ASN A 181 -20.04 -12.04 -1.82
CA ASN A 181 -18.88 -12.17 -2.69
C ASN A 181 -17.68 -11.31 -2.21
N SER A 182 -16.48 -11.68 -2.68
CA SER A 182 -15.24 -11.00 -2.32
C SER A 182 -14.89 -9.83 -3.24
N TYR A 183 -15.84 -9.31 -4.03
CA TYR A 183 -15.52 -8.35 -5.09
C TYR A 183 -15.03 -7.00 -4.56
N LYS A 184 -15.53 -6.51 -3.42
CA LYS A 184 -14.95 -5.32 -2.75
C LYS A 184 -13.46 -5.52 -2.46
N ILE A 185 -13.07 -6.71 -2.00
CA ILE A 185 -11.67 -7.04 -1.74
C ILE A 185 -10.89 -7.16 -3.04
N LYS A 186 -11.41 -7.85 -4.07
CA LYS A 186 -10.74 -7.94 -5.37
C LYS A 186 -10.52 -6.56 -6.02
N ALA A 187 -11.50 -5.67 -5.95
CA ALA A 187 -11.37 -4.29 -6.39
C ALA A 187 -10.31 -3.53 -5.58
N LEU A 188 -10.31 -3.70 -4.26
CA LEU A 188 -9.30 -3.12 -3.38
C LEU A 188 -7.87 -3.57 -3.78
N GLU A 189 -7.66 -4.86 -4.06
CA GLU A 189 -6.35 -5.37 -4.49
C GLU A 189 -5.90 -4.73 -5.81
N ILE A 190 -6.82 -4.57 -6.77
CA ILE A 190 -6.53 -3.89 -8.03
C ILE A 190 -6.08 -2.46 -7.78
N TYR A 191 -6.87 -1.68 -7.06
CA TYR A 191 -6.56 -0.26 -6.87
C TYR A 191 -5.36 -0.04 -5.96
N SER A 192 -5.12 -0.95 -5.01
CA SER A 192 -3.89 -0.93 -4.22
C SER A 192 -2.66 -1.14 -5.09
N LYS A 193 -2.71 -2.13 -5.99
CA LYS A 193 -1.60 -2.40 -6.90
C LYS A 193 -1.36 -1.22 -7.86
N LEU A 194 -2.43 -0.63 -8.38
CA LEU A 194 -2.33 0.56 -9.23
C LEU A 194 -1.77 1.77 -8.48
N SER A 195 -2.15 1.97 -7.21
CA SER A 195 -1.62 3.05 -6.38
C SER A 195 -0.12 2.88 -6.07
N GLU A 196 0.38 1.64 -6.04
CA GLU A 196 1.81 1.36 -5.87
C GLU A 196 2.60 1.58 -7.17
N ASP A 197 2.01 1.17 -8.30
CA ASP A 197 2.64 1.32 -9.62
C ASP A 197 2.59 2.79 -10.11
N GLU A 198 1.59 3.57 -9.68
CA GLU A 198 1.35 4.97 -10.06
C GLU A 198 0.99 5.85 -8.83
N PRO A 199 1.94 6.10 -7.92
CA PRO A 199 1.69 6.78 -6.64
C PRO A 199 1.27 8.25 -6.77
N GLU A 200 1.60 8.90 -7.88
CA GLU A 200 1.19 10.28 -8.19
C GLU A 200 -0.23 10.41 -8.71
N ASN A 201 -0.89 9.29 -9.05
CA ASN A 201 -2.23 9.27 -9.62
C ASN A 201 -3.28 9.16 -8.50
N PRO A 202 -3.97 10.27 -8.12
CA PRO A 202 -4.90 10.26 -6.99
C PRO A 202 -6.12 9.36 -7.24
N ARG A 203 -6.43 9.08 -8.51
CA ARG A 203 -7.58 8.24 -8.91
C ARG A 203 -7.61 6.92 -8.17
N TRP A 204 -6.48 6.27 -7.94
CA TRP A 204 -6.45 4.95 -7.29
C TRP A 204 -6.86 5.03 -5.82
N THR A 205 -6.41 6.07 -5.12
CA THR A 205 -6.84 6.31 -3.74
C THR A 205 -8.31 6.71 -3.66
N GLU A 206 -8.83 7.46 -4.63
CA GLU A 206 -10.25 7.81 -4.74
C GLU A 206 -11.11 6.57 -5.03
N ARG A 207 -10.68 5.70 -5.94
CA ARG A 207 -11.32 4.42 -6.23
C ARG A 207 -11.38 3.52 -5.00
N MET A 208 -10.28 3.40 -4.25
CA MET A 208 -10.25 2.64 -2.99
C MET A 208 -11.24 3.20 -1.97
N ALA A 209 -11.28 4.53 -1.81
CA ALA A 209 -12.22 5.18 -0.89
C ALA A 209 -13.68 4.91 -1.30
N SER A 210 -13.98 4.91 -2.61
CA SER A 210 -15.33 4.66 -3.13
C SER A 210 -15.86 3.23 -2.94
N LEU A 211 -15.02 2.29 -2.49
CA LEU A 211 -15.46 0.91 -2.19
C LEU A 211 -16.32 0.81 -0.92
N ALA A 212 -16.36 1.88 -0.13
CA ALA A 212 -17.06 1.97 1.13
C ALA A 212 -17.90 3.25 1.18
N GLU A 213 -19.04 3.19 1.88
CA GLU A 213 -19.90 4.36 2.09
C GLU A 213 -19.33 5.30 3.16
N ASP A 214 -18.59 4.73 4.11
CA ASP A 214 -18.00 5.43 5.24
C ASP A 214 -16.62 4.85 5.61
N GLU A 215 -15.96 5.51 6.56
CA GLU A 215 -14.62 5.18 7.02
C GLU A 215 -14.55 3.82 7.72
N ASP A 216 -15.61 3.44 8.45
CA ASP A 216 -15.66 2.17 9.19
C ASP A 216 -15.81 0.98 8.26
N GLN A 217 -16.64 1.10 7.22
CA GLN A 217 -16.75 0.10 6.17
C GLN A 217 -15.42 -0.06 5.42
N LEU A 218 -14.71 1.03 5.12
CA LEU A 218 -13.41 0.94 4.45
C LEU A 218 -12.40 0.19 5.33
N ILE A 219 -12.36 0.52 6.62
CA ILE A 219 -11.53 -0.16 7.62
C ILE A 219 -11.86 -1.66 7.68
N ASP A 220 -13.15 -2.04 7.66
CA ASP A 220 -13.58 -3.44 7.64
C ASP A 220 -13.15 -4.18 6.37
N ILE A 221 -13.26 -3.54 5.19
CA ILE A 221 -12.77 -4.13 3.93
C ILE A 221 -11.25 -4.37 3.99
N MET A 222 -10.48 -3.40 4.50
CA MET A 222 -9.03 -3.53 4.68
C MET A 222 -8.68 -4.64 5.68
N HIS A 223 -9.43 -4.73 6.78
CA HIS A 223 -9.28 -5.79 7.77
C HIS A 223 -9.52 -7.17 7.16
N LYS A 224 -10.66 -7.35 6.48
CA LYS A 224 -11.00 -8.61 5.79
C LYS A 224 -9.95 -8.97 4.75
N SER A 225 -9.45 -8.01 3.98
CA SER A 225 -8.36 -8.26 3.02
C SER A 225 -7.09 -8.80 3.70
N TRP A 226 -6.70 -8.23 4.83
CA TRP A 226 -5.57 -8.72 5.60
C TRP A 226 -5.84 -10.11 6.20
N LEU A 227 -7.04 -10.38 6.74
CA LEU A 227 -7.39 -11.69 7.30
C LEU A 227 -7.35 -12.83 6.26
N MET A 228 -7.59 -12.56 4.98
CA MET A 228 -7.44 -13.56 3.91
C MET A 228 -5.99 -14.04 3.74
N ASN A 229 -5.00 -13.24 4.13
CA ASN A 229 -3.60 -13.62 4.18
C ASN A 229 -2.89 -12.86 5.32
N LYS A 230 -3.06 -13.37 6.54
CA LYS A 230 -2.64 -12.68 7.78
C LYS A 230 -1.12 -12.48 7.87
N ASP A 231 -0.32 -13.29 7.17
CA ASP A 231 1.13 -13.13 7.12
C ASP A 231 1.59 -12.04 6.13
N ASN A 232 0.68 -11.45 5.35
CA ASN A 232 1.02 -10.39 4.39
C ASN A 232 1.21 -9.03 5.10
N LYS A 233 2.48 -8.60 5.19
CA LYS A 233 2.88 -7.32 5.80
C LYS A 233 2.34 -6.08 5.09
N GLU A 234 2.25 -6.11 3.76
CA GLU A 234 1.75 -4.97 2.99
C GLU A 234 0.27 -4.72 3.28
N LYS A 235 -0.52 -5.81 3.34
CA LYS A 235 -1.93 -5.74 3.75
C LYS A 235 -2.10 -5.32 5.21
N ALA A 236 -1.26 -5.84 6.11
CA ALA A 236 -1.24 -5.42 7.50
C ALA A 236 -0.98 -3.91 7.62
N TRP A 237 0.01 -3.40 6.88
CA TRP A 237 0.34 -1.97 6.86
C TRP A 237 -0.78 -1.13 6.24
N ARG A 238 -1.41 -1.58 5.16
CA ARG A 238 -2.57 -0.90 4.55
C ARG A 238 -3.74 -0.80 5.52
N TYR A 239 -4.04 -1.88 6.25
CA TYR A 239 -5.05 -1.86 7.31
C TYR A 239 -4.66 -0.90 8.45
N ALA A 240 -3.46 -1.02 9.00
CA ALA A 240 -2.95 -0.15 10.06
C ALA A 240 -2.98 1.34 9.67
N SER A 241 -2.45 1.69 8.50
CA SER A 241 -2.40 3.06 8.00
C SER A 241 -3.79 3.64 7.74
N THR A 242 -4.74 2.82 7.26
CA THR A 242 -6.15 3.22 7.13
C THR A 242 -6.76 3.51 8.51
N CYS A 243 -6.57 2.63 9.49
CA CYS A 243 -7.02 2.86 10.86
C CYS A 243 -6.42 4.15 11.46
N ILE A 244 -5.12 4.40 11.23
CA ILE A 244 -4.43 5.61 11.70
C ILE A 244 -5.01 6.87 11.05
N LYS A 245 -5.21 6.86 9.72
CA LYS A 245 -5.77 7.99 8.96
C LYS A 245 -7.11 8.44 9.54
N TYR A 246 -7.98 7.47 9.85
CA TYR A 246 -9.30 7.69 10.41
C TYR A 246 -9.35 7.64 11.94
N ARG A 247 -8.18 7.69 12.61
CA ARG A 247 -8.05 7.75 14.08
C ARG A 247 -8.71 6.57 14.81
N ALA A 248 -8.90 5.44 14.15
CA ALA A 248 -9.31 4.17 14.74
C ALA A 248 -8.13 3.48 15.44
N TRP A 249 -7.59 4.14 16.47
CA TRP A 249 -6.33 3.75 17.12
C TRP A 249 -6.33 2.33 17.67
N ASP A 250 -7.46 1.86 18.25
CA ASP A 250 -7.56 0.50 18.77
C ASP A 250 -7.45 -0.58 17.69
N LYS A 251 -8.08 -0.33 16.53
CA LYS A 251 -8.03 -1.24 15.37
C LYS A 251 -6.65 -1.26 14.72
N ALA A 252 -5.85 -0.19 14.85
CA ALA A 252 -4.50 -0.12 14.33
C ALA A 252 -3.48 -0.99 15.12
N ILE A 253 -3.78 -1.35 16.37
CA ILE A 253 -2.81 -2.00 17.26
C ILE A 253 -2.42 -3.39 16.79
N GLU A 254 -3.39 -4.27 16.50
CA GLU A 254 -3.10 -5.65 16.10
C GLU A 254 -2.20 -5.76 14.86
N PRO A 255 -2.50 -5.08 13.73
CA PRO A 255 -1.61 -5.13 12.57
C PRO A 255 -0.25 -4.49 12.84
N LEU A 256 -0.16 -3.47 13.71
CA LEU A 256 1.12 -2.87 14.08
C LEU A 256 1.95 -3.77 15.01
N GLU A 257 1.34 -4.46 15.97
CA GLU A 257 1.99 -5.47 16.80
C GLU A 257 2.59 -6.56 15.89
N PHE A 258 1.80 -7.08 14.95
CA PHE A 258 2.24 -8.04 13.94
C PHE A 258 3.43 -7.51 13.12
N LEU A 259 3.35 -6.28 12.61
CA LEU A 259 4.43 -5.67 11.82
C LEU A 259 5.72 -5.50 12.63
N THR A 260 5.62 -5.08 13.89
CA THR A 260 6.79 -4.93 14.77
C THR A 260 7.40 -6.27 15.18
N GLU A 261 6.62 -7.34 15.22
CA GLU A 261 7.14 -8.69 15.45
C GLU A 261 7.91 -9.20 14.22
N LYS A 262 7.33 -9.04 13.02
CA LYS A 262 7.96 -9.47 11.76
C LYS A 262 9.18 -8.62 11.40
N GLU A 263 9.13 -7.32 11.67
CA GLU A 263 10.16 -6.35 11.30
C GLU A 263 10.54 -5.43 12.47
N PRO A 264 11.23 -5.95 13.50
CA PRO A 264 11.46 -5.27 14.77
C PRO A 264 12.40 -4.06 14.69
N ASN A 265 13.02 -3.82 13.54
CA ASN A 265 13.95 -2.71 13.31
C ASN A 265 13.33 -1.61 12.43
N VAL A 266 12.11 -1.78 11.92
CA VAL A 266 11.41 -0.74 11.16
C VAL A 266 10.86 0.30 12.14
N ILE A 267 11.56 1.43 12.23
CA ILE A 267 11.26 2.52 13.16
C ILE A 267 9.82 3.03 12.99
N ASN A 268 9.34 3.14 11.75
CA ASN A 268 8.02 3.69 11.46
C ASN A 268 6.89 2.87 12.13
N TYR A 269 7.00 1.54 12.15
CA TYR A 269 6.00 0.68 12.79
C TYR A 269 5.96 0.90 14.30
N TRP A 270 7.12 1.05 14.95
CA TRP A 270 7.19 1.36 16.37
C TRP A 270 6.69 2.77 16.69
N LYS A 271 6.93 3.77 15.83
CA LYS A 271 6.37 5.13 15.98
C LYS A 271 4.85 5.09 15.95
N GLU A 272 4.28 4.43 14.96
CA GLU A 272 2.83 4.31 14.84
C GLU A 272 2.21 3.45 15.94
N LEU A 273 2.86 2.36 16.34
CA LEU A 273 2.39 1.50 17.45
C LEU A 273 2.40 2.25 18.79
N SER A 274 3.47 3.01 19.06
CA SER A 274 3.56 3.83 20.28
C SER A 274 2.43 4.86 20.33
N ARG A 275 2.15 5.52 19.20
CA ARG A 275 1.06 6.50 19.07
C ARG A 275 -0.31 5.83 19.23
N ALA A 276 -0.54 4.67 18.62
CA ALA A 276 -1.78 3.93 18.75
C ALA A 276 -2.03 3.53 20.22
N TYR A 277 -1.02 3.02 20.92
CA TYR A 277 -1.14 2.73 22.35
C TYR A 277 -1.43 3.96 23.21
N GLU A 278 -0.76 5.09 22.94
CA GLU A 278 -1.00 6.33 23.67
C GLU A 278 -2.44 6.82 23.50
N LYS A 279 -2.95 6.83 22.27
CA LYS A 279 -4.29 7.31 21.94
C LYS A 279 -5.41 6.38 22.40
N SER A 280 -5.13 5.09 22.54
CA SER A 280 -6.04 4.08 23.12
C SER A 280 -5.84 3.86 24.61
N ASP A 281 -5.16 4.77 25.31
CA ASP A 281 -4.93 4.74 26.77
C ASP A 281 -4.19 3.50 27.30
N LYS A 282 -3.48 2.77 26.44
CA LYS A 282 -2.65 1.60 26.79
C LYS A 282 -1.26 2.05 27.21
N VAL A 283 -1.19 2.83 28.30
CA VAL A 283 0.02 3.58 28.70
C VAL A 283 1.24 2.68 28.93
N ASP A 284 1.08 1.52 29.59
CA ASP A 284 2.21 0.60 29.83
C ASP A 284 2.81 0.03 28.55
N LYS A 285 1.96 -0.27 27.56
CA LYS A 285 2.39 -0.72 26.24
C LYS A 285 3.06 0.42 25.46
N ALA A 286 2.53 1.65 25.54
CA ALA A 286 3.15 2.83 24.95
C ALA A 286 4.56 3.08 25.52
N ILE A 287 4.73 2.98 26.85
CA ILE A 287 6.03 3.09 27.53
C ILE A 287 7.03 2.07 26.96
N SER A 288 6.59 0.82 26.78
CA SER A 288 7.43 -0.25 26.23
C SER A 288 7.84 0.03 24.78
N ALA A 289 6.91 0.52 23.96
CA ALA A 289 7.16 0.86 22.57
C ALA A 289 8.11 2.08 22.43
N TYR A 290 7.96 3.12 23.25
CA TYR A 290 8.91 4.24 23.26
C TYR A 290 10.30 3.84 23.77
N LYS A 291 10.41 2.93 24.75
CA LYS A 291 11.71 2.36 25.13
C LYS A 291 12.39 1.64 23.97
N LYS A 292 11.61 0.91 23.16
CA LYS A 292 12.12 0.28 21.94
C LYS A 292 12.56 1.32 20.91
N LEU A 293 11.81 2.41 20.72
CA LEU A 293 12.20 3.53 19.87
C LEU A 293 13.51 4.19 20.34
N ILE A 294 13.69 4.38 21.64
CA ILE A 294 14.96 4.91 22.21
C ILE A 294 16.13 3.97 21.90
N ASN A 295 15.93 2.65 21.94
CA ASN A 295 16.98 1.70 21.59
C ASN A 295 17.33 1.74 20.09
N LEU A 296 16.35 2.02 19.21
CA LEU A 296 16.55 2.14 17.76
C LEU A 296 17.11 3.51 17.35
N GLU A 297 16.67 4.58 18.03
CA GLU A 297 17.03 5.98 17.77
C GLU A 297 17.47 6.68 19.08
N PRO A 298 18.66 6.36 19.63
CA PRO A 298 19.12 6.90 20.91
C PRO A 298 19.37 8.42 20.91
N ASN A 299 19.50 9.02 19.74
CA ASN A 299 19.69 10.47 19.58
C ASN A 299 18.40 11.20 19.21
N ASN A 300 17.25 10.52 19.16
CA ASN A 300 15.97 11.17 18.89
C ASN A 300 15.38 11.71 20.20
N ARG A 301 15.54 13.02 20.42
CA ARG A 301 15.09 13.75 21.62
C ARG A 301 13.59 13.62 21.89
N ASP A 302 12.76 13.53 20.85
CA ASP A 302 11.31 13.48 20.97
C ASP A 302 10.84 12.20 21.65
N ASN A 303 11.52 11.07 21.40
CA ASN A 303 11.22 9.79 22.04
C ASN A 303 11.37 9.87 23.57
N TYR A 304 12.35 10.64 24.07
CA TYR A 304 12.55 10.84 25.51
C TYR A 304 11.47 11.71 26.13
N VAL A 305 11.04 12.78 25.44
CA VAL A 305 9.94 13.63 25.95
C VAL A 305 8.61 12.90 25.93
N ASN A 306 8.30 12.17 24.85
CA ASN A 306 7.07 11.38 24.80
C ASN A 306 7.01 10.33 25.92
N LEU A 307 8.14 9.66 26.19
CA LEU A 307 8.23 8.75 27.33
C LEU A 307 8.07 9.47 28.68
N ALA A 308 8.61 10.68 28.83
CA ALA A 308 8.40 11.49 30.03
C ALA A 308 6.93 11.89 30.23
N LEU A 309 6.22 12.25 29.15
CA LEU A 309 4.79 12.57 29.19
C LEU A 309 3.94 11.37 29.61
N LEU A 310 4.30 10.15 29.16
CA LEU A 310 3.64 8.93 29.62
C LEU A 310 3.90 8.66 31.11
N TYR A 311 5.13 8.81 31.58
CA TYR A 311 5.44 8.68 33.01
C TYR A 311 4.75 9.75 33.87
N LYS A 312 4.60 10.98 33.34
CA LYS A 312 3.80 12.03 33.98
C LYS A 312 2.32 11.64 34.09
N LYS A 313 1.76 11.00 33.06
CA LYS A 313 0.35 10.55 33.03
C LYS A 313 0.04 9.50 34.11
N ILE A 314 1.01 8.64 34.44
CA ILE A 314 0.90 7.64 35.54
C ILE A 314 1.51 8.12 36.86
N ASP A 315 1.64 9.45 37.03
CA ASP A 315 2.14 10.12 38.23
C ASP A 315 3.56 9.72 38.70
N GLN A 316 4.36 9.15 37.81
CA GLN A 316 5.77 8.85 38.06
C GLN A 316 6.65 10.07 37.71
N LEU A 317 6.40 11.20 38.39
CA LEU A 317 7.01 12.51 38.08
C LEU A 317 8.54 12.51 38.16
N ALA A 318 9.11 11.75 39.11
CA ALA A 318 10.56 11.60 39.25
C ALA A 318 11.20 10.97 38.00
N VAL A 319 10.56 9.93 37.48
CA VAL A 319 11.00 9.19 36.29
C VAL A 319 10.81 10.07 35.06
N ALA A 320 9.66 10.74 34.94
CA ALA A 320 9.40 11.70 33.87
C ALA A 320 10.53 12.75 33.77
N ARG A 321 10.87 13.41 34.88
CA ARG A 321 11.96 14.40 34.92
C ARG A 321 13.30 13.82 34.46
N SER A 322 13.62 12.58 34.83
CA SER A 322 14.87 11.94 34.40
C SER A 322 14.95 11.80 32.87
N TYR A 323 13.84 11.51 32.19
CA TYR A 323 13.78 11.43 30.74
C TYR A 323 13.79 12.81 30.07
N LEU A 324 13.17 13.84 30.68
CA LEU A 324 13.29 15.22 30.20
C LEU A 324 14.76 15.70 30.22
N HIS A 325 15.51 15.37 31.27
CA HIS A 325 16.94 15.69 31.32
C HIS A 325 17.75 14.96 30.25
N LYS A 326 17.39 13.72 29.89
CA LYS A 326 18.03 13.01 28.77
C LYS A 326 17.73 13.72 27.44
N ALA A 327 16.49 14.16 27.21
CA ALA A 327 16.13 14.95 26.04
C ALA A 327 16.93 16.25 25.95
N LEU A 328 17.04 16.99 27.06
CA LEU A 328 17.80 18.24 27.14
C LEU A 328 19.31 18.02 26.96
N LYS A 329 19.85 16.86 27.34
CA LYS A 329 21.26 16.52 27.06
C LYS A 329 21.50 16.34 25.55
N ILE A 330 20.52 15.83 24.81
CA ILE A 330 20.59 15.67 23.35
C ILE A 330 20.40 17.02 22.65
N SER A 331 19.49 17.86 23.13
CA SER A 331 19.27 19.21 22.59
C SER A 331 19.18 20.26 23.71
N PRO A 332 20.30 20.87 24.11
CA PRO A 332 20.35 21.83 25.21
C PRO A 332 19.61 23.15 24.97
N ASP A 333 19.36 23.49 23.70
CA ASP A 333 18.64 24.66 23.23
C ASP A 333 17.11 24.45 23.14
N TRP A 334 16.64 23.21 23.38
CA TRP A 334 15.24 22.87 23.30
C TRP A 334 14.53 23.20 24.61
N ASP A 335 13.66 24.20 24.57
CA ASP A 335 12.92 24.71 25.73
C ASP A 335 11.76 23.80 26.17
N TYR A 336 11.25 22.96 25.28
CA TYR A 336 10.10 22.10 25.57
C TYR A 336 10.30 21.13 26.75
N PRO A 337 11.41 20.38 26.88
CA PRO A 337 11.66 19.58 28.09
C PRO A 337 11.64 20.39 29.39
N VAL A 338 12.12 21.64 29.37
CA VAL A 338 12.13 22.53 30.53
C VAL A 338 10.72 23.02 30.84
N TYR A 339 9.96 23.37 29.81
CA TYR A 339 8.54 23.69 29.94
C TYR A 339 7.77 22.52 30.58
N ILE A 340 7.93 21.30 30.05
CA ILE A 340 7.29 20.10 30.61
C ILE A 340 7.76 19.84 32.05
N GLU A 341 9.03 20.07 32.39
CA GLU A 341 9.51 19.96 33.78
C GLU A 341 8.76 20.92 34.72
N GLY A 342 8.50 22.15 34.28
CA GLY A 342 7.65 23.10 35.00
C GLY A 342 6.24 22.53 35.26
N THR A 343 5.64 21.86 34.27
CA THR A 343 4.32 21.22 34.43
C THR A 343 4.33 20.05 35.42
N LEU A 344 5.48 19.37 35.62
CA LEU A 344 5.61 18.33 36.64
C LEU A 344 5.52 18.92 38.05
N TYR A 345 6.19 20.05 38.29
CA TYR A 345 6.15 20.73 39.58
C TYR A 345 4.78 21.34 39.86
N GLU A 346 4.16 21.92 38.85
CA GLU A 346 2.80 22.44 38.95
C GLU A 346 1.78 21.35 39.28
N GLN A 347 1.85 20.20 38.60
CA GLN A 347 1.00 19.04 38.90
C GLN A 347 1.21 18.57 40.34
N ALA A 348 2.47 18.37 40.76
CA ALA A 348 2.76 17.95 42.13
C ALA A 348 2.20 18.93 43.18
N ALA A 349 2.32 20.24 42.95
CA ALA A 349 1.80 21.26 43.85
C ALA A 349 0.27 21.22 43.95
N ARG A 350 -0.40 21.11 42.79
CA ARG A 350 -1.86 21.03 42.72
C ARG A 350 -2.42 19.79 43.41
N ASP A 351 -1.77 18.65 43.26
CA ASP A 351 -2.28 17.37 43.73
C ASP A 351 -2.08 17.17 45.25
N CYS A 352 -1.23 17.99 45.89
CA CYS A 352 -0.93 17.87 47.32
C CYS A 352 -1.70 18.82 48.24
N GLY A 353 -1.93 20.08 47.82
CA GLY A 353 -2.65 21.05 48.64
C GLY A 353 -2.36 22.51 48.29
N PHE A 354 -2.72 23.42 49.20
CA PHE A 354 -2.43 24.84 49.07
C PHE A 354 -1.94 25.48 50.38
N LYS A 355 -0.88 24.89 50.93
CA LYS A 355 -0.09 25.35 52.08
C LYS A 355 1.18 26.05 51.60
N PHE A 356 1.97 26.58 52.53
CA PHE A 356 3.21 27.28 52.22
C PHE A 356 4.19 26.40 51.42
N GLU A 357 4.30 25.12 51.77
CA GLU A 357 5.16 24.17 51.07
C GLU A 357 4.73 24.00 49.60
N ASP A 358 3.42 23.99 49.34
CA ASP A 358 2.86 23.88 47.99
C ASP A 358 3.13 25.16 47.18
N LYS A 359 2.99 26.34 47.82
CA LYS A 359 3.38 27.63 47.23
C LYS A 359 4.87 27.66 46.87
N VAL A 360 5.74 27.11 47.71
CA VAL A 360 7.18 26.97 47.44
C VAL A 360 7.43 26.09 46.20
N VAL A 361 6.63 25.04 45.97
CA VAL A 361 6.72 24.24 44.74
C VAL A 361 6.16 24.97 43.52
N TYR A 362 5.09 25.76 43.66
CA TYR A 362 4.65 26.68 42.60
C TYR A 362 5.73 27.69 42.23
N GLN A 363 6.51 28.19 43.20
CA GLN A 363 7.65 29.06 42.92
C GLN A 363 8.72 28.32 42.10
N LEU A 364 9.02 27.06 42.42
CA LEU A 364 9.91 26.24 41.60
C LEU A 364 9.38 26.05 40.18
N ALA A 365 8.07 25.82 40.02
CA ALA A 365 7.43 25.73 38.70
C ALA A 365 7.61 27.04 37.92
N VAL A 366 7.31 28.19 38.54
CA VAL A 366 7.50 29.52 37.95
C VAL A 366 8.95 29.78 37.53
N ASP A 367 9.92 29.45 38.38
CA ASP A 367 11.35 29.64 38.04
C ASP A 367 11.77 28.72 36.89
N THR A 368 11.20 27.52 36.82
CA THR A 368 11.43 26.57 35.72
C THR A 368 10.81 27.07 34.41
N TYR A 369 9.58 27.61 34.45
CA TYR A 369 8.96 28.24 33.28
C TYR A 369 9.72 29.49 32.83
N ARG A 370 10.19 30.34 33.75
CA ARG A 370 11.08 31.46 33.41
C ARG A 370 12.33 30.99 32.69
N LYS A 371 12.94 29.88 33.14
CA LYS A 371 14.08 29.29 32.41
C LYS A 371 13.70 28.92 30.98
N ALA A 372 12.58 28.23 30.77
CA ALA A 372 12.10 27.89 29.42
C ALA A 372 11.85 29.16 28.57
N GLN A 373 11.22 30.19 29.15
CA GLN A 373 11.01 31.49 28.50
C GLN A 373 12.34 32.13 28.05
N HIS A 374 13.37 32.11 28.91
CA HIS A 374 14.66 32.74 28.59
C HIS A 374 15.46 31.96 27.55
N MET A 375 15.15 30.68 27.32
CA MET A 375 15.75 29.91 26.23
C MET A 375 15.26 30.36 24.86
N GLY A 376 14.09 31.03 24.77
CA GLY A 376 13.61 31.65 23.54
C GLY A 376 13.16 30.69 22.44
N GLY A 377 12.81 29.45 22.79
CA GLY A 377 12.29 28.47 21.83
C GLY A 377 10.78 28.58 21.61
N ASN A 378 10.20 27.52 21.02
CA ASN A 378 8.78 27.47 20.63
C ASN A 378 7.79 27.56 21.80
N TYR A 379 8.24 27.24 23.02
CA TYR A 379 7.41 27.26 24.23
C TYR A 379 7.69 28.48 25.11
N SER A 380 8.49 29.45 24.63
CA SER A 380 8.83 30.64 25.39
C SER A 380 7.61 31.46 25.80
N GLU A 381 6.70 31.72 24.86
CA GLU A 381 5.47 32.49 25.11
C GLU A 381 4.52 31.75 26.04
N THR A 382 4.27 30.46 25.78
CA THR A 382 3.45 29.61 26.66
C THR A 382 4.02 29.53 28.08
N ALA A 383 5.35 29.48 28.22
CA ALA A 383 6.00 29.51 29.52
C ALA A 383 5.77 30.87 30.23
N ALA A 384 5.83 31.99 29.51
CA ALA A 384 5.52 33.32 30.05
C ALA A 384 4.07 33.43 30.53
N GLU A 385 3.12 32.88 29.77
CA GLU A 385 1.71 32.78 30.18
C GLU A 385 1.56 31.98 31.47
N ARG A 386 2.24 30.83 31.60
CA ARG A 386 2.24 30.04 32.83
C ARG A 386 2.83 30.79 34.02
N VAL A 387 3.92 31.56 33.83
CA VAL A 387 4.48 32.42 34.87
C VAL A 387 3.44 33.43 35.38
N ASN A 388 2.72 34.08 34.47
CA ASN A 388 1.67 35.03 34.82
C ASN A 388 0.48 34.37 35.51
N ALA A 389 0.07 33.19 35.04
CA ALA A 389 -1.04 32.43 35.61
C ALA A 389 -0.78 32.00 37.07
N LEU A 390 0.48 31.71 37.42
CA LEU A 390 0.88 31.24 38.75
C LEU A 390 1.30 32.37 39.70
N LYS A 391 1.22 33.65 39.31
CA LYS A 391 1.71 34.79 40.11
C LYS A 391 1.11 34.88 41.51
N ASN A 392 -0.12 34.40 41.70
CA ASN A 392 -0.84 34.41 42.98
C ASN A 392 -0.72 33.07 43.74
N SER A 393 -0.05 32.08 43.15
CA SER A 393 0.14 30.74 43.72
C SER A 393 1.51 30.58 44.38
N VAL A 394 2.42 31.54 44.21
CA VAL A 394 3.75 31.55 44.85
C VAL A 394 3.71 32.23 46.23
N PRO A 395 4.71 32.06 47.10
CA PRO A 395 4.72 32.68 48.42
C PRO A 395 4.86 34.20 48.31
N THR A 396 4.08 34.94 49.09
CA THR A 396 4.20 36.40 49.23
C THR A 396 5.32 36.77 50.20
N LYS A 397 5.63 38.07 50.28
CA LYS A 397 6.56 38.59 51.29
C LYS A 397 6.11 38.27 52.72
N GLU A 398 4.80 38.36 52.97
CA GLU A 398 4.18 38.02 54.26
C GLU A 398 4.32 36.53 54.56
N ASP A 399 4.10 35.65 53.57
CA ASP A 399 4.25 34.20 53.73
C ASP A 399 5.66 33.83 54.24
N TYR A 400 6.71 34.47 53.69
CA TYR A 400 8.09 34.31 54.13
C TYR A 400 8.35 34.93 55.50
N PHE A 401 7.86 36.15 55.74
CA PHE A 401 8.06 36.88 57.00
C PHE A 401 7.53 36.11 58.22
N PHE A 402 6.29 35.58 58.13
CA PHE A 402 5.69 34.81 59.22
C PHE A 402 6.41 33.50 59.55
N ARG A 403 7.33 33.06 58.68
CA ARG A 403 8.16 31.86 58.84
C ARG A 403 9.64 32.17 59.09
N HIS A 404 9.97 33.45 59.32
CA HIS A 404 11.32 33.94 59.59
C HIS A 404 12.33 33.71 58.46
N TYR A 405 11.87 33.55 57.21
CA TYR A 405 12.75 33.50 56.05
C TYR A 405 13.16 34.91 55.60
N LYS A 406 14.44 35.09 55.32
CA LYS A 406 15.05 36.32 54.80
C LYS A 406 15.33 36.19 53.30
N ASN A 407 15.52 37.33 52.64
CA ASN A 407 15.98 37.37 51.26
C ASN A 407 17.30 36.58 51.11
N ASN A 408 17.40 35.77 50.04
CA ASN A 408 18.49 34.82 49.77
C ASN A 408 18.54 33.56 50.65
N ASP A 409 17.62 33.37 51.60
CA ASP A 409 17.51 32.10 52.30
C ASP A 409 17.16 30.97 51.31
N LYS A 410 17.60 29.76 51.66
CA LYS A 410 17.43 28.56 50.85
C LYS A 410 16.40 27.64 51.48
N ILE A 411 15.34 27.35 50.74
CA ILE A 411 14.29 26.41 51.18
C ILE A 411 14.45 25.11 50.41
N LYS A 412 14.81 24.02 51.10
CA LYS A 412 14.86 22.69 50.51
C LYS A 412 13.44 22.14 50.36
N ILE A 413 13.09 21.75 49.15
CA ILE A 413 11.82 21.11 48.83
C ILE A 413 11.91 19.64 49.21
N GLY A 414 10.96 19.18 50.03
CA GLY A 414 10.88 17.81 50.52
C GLY A 414 9.54 17.50 51.18
N GLY A 415 9.50 16.43 51.96
CA GLY A 415 8.26 15.93 52.58
C GLY A 415 7.58 14.84 51.75
N LYS A 416 6.45 14.32 52.25
CA LYS A 416 5.75 13.17 51.66
C LYS A 416 5.35 13.40 50.20
N CYS A 417 4.93 14.62 49.88
CA CYS A 417 4.50 15.05 48.55
C CYS A 417 5.64 15.32 47.57
N TYR A 418 6.76 15.85 48.06
CA TYR A 418 7.80 16.44 47.22
C TYR A 418 9.17 15.81 47.36
N GLY A 419 9.26 14.67 48.06
CA GLY A 419 10.53 13.97 48.30
C GLY A 419 11.30 13.62 47.01
N TRP A 420 10.60 13.47 45.89
CA TRP A 420 11.20 13.22 44.59
C TRP A 420 11.89 14.45 43.97
N ILE A 421 11.51 15.67 44.37
CA ILE A 421 12.01 16.91 43.76
C ILE A 421 13.49 17.11 44.11
N ASN A 422 13.87 16.99 45.39
CA ASN A 422 15.25 17.16 45.88
C ASN A 422 15.96 18.40 45.31
N LYS A 423 15.23 19.53 45.23
CA LYS A 423 15.75 20.85 44.81
C LYS A 423 15.57 21.86 45.95
N THR A 424 16.21 23.01 45.79
CA THR A 424 16.10 24.14 46.72
C THR A 424 15.69 25.37 45.92
N ILE A 425 14.75 26.17 46.44
CA ILE A 425 14.49 27.51 45.92
C ILE A 425 15.21 28.57 46.74
N THR A 426 15.45 29.73 46.15
CA THR A 426 15.98 30.90 46.85
C THR A 426 14.84 31.88 47.10
N VAL A 427 14.70 32.32 48.35
CA VAL A 427 13.70 33.32 48.74
C VAL A 427 14.03 34.65 48.05
N ARG A 428 13.05 35.21 47.33
CA ARG A 428 13.13 36.50 46.63
C ARG A 428 11.81 37.24 46.79
N TYR A 429 11.84 38.44 47.38
CA TYR A 429 10.67 39.32 47.55
C TYR A 429 11.10 40.79 47.63
#